data_AF-A0AA39XRE8-F1
#
_entry.id   AF-A0AA39XRE8-F1
#
_cell.length_a   1.000
_cell.length_b   1.000
_cell.length_c   1.000
_cell.angle_alpha   90.00
_cell.angle_beta   90.00
_cell.angle_gamma   90.00
#
_symmetry.space_group_name_H-M   'P 1'
#
loop_
_entity.id
_entity.type
_entity.pdbx_description
1 polymer ?
#
loop_
_entity_poly.entity_id
_entity_poly.type
_entity_poly.pdbx_seq_one_letter_code
_entity_poly.pdbx_strand_id
1 'polypeptide(L)'
;MTGHSWREVKEALRTITPICTAHDDDGIDVYFLNARNTASQGGVGGWKNIRSAEEVETLFNQVRPGGGTPTGTCINQIMKPYLHAYEQAITAKGDPDNSGVKPVNMIVITDGIPTDDPESVIVSIAKRLDKANAPPCQVGIQFFQVSNERGAAEALQELDDSLVTWSFRGSTERILTANGVLKVVLSAVVRRLDRRRNSGEYSR
;
A
#
# COMPACT_ATOMS: atom_id res chain seq x y z
N MET A 1 4.55 2.23 17.33
CA MET A 1 3.22 2.87 17.27
C MET A 1 2.33 2.49 18.44
N THR A 2 2.20 3.33 19.46
CA THR A 2 1.21 3.15 20.54
C THR A 2 0.55 4.47 20.92
N GLY A 3 -0.55 4.44 21.67
CA GLY A 3 -1.16 5.65 22.25
C GLY A 3 -1.74 6.63 21.22
N HIS A 4 -1.19 7.83 21.12
CA HIS A 4 -1.69 8.90 20.25
C HIS A 4 -1.64 8.50 18.77
N SER A 5 -0.47 8.11 18.27
CA SER A 5 -0.27 7.72 16.87
C SER A 5 -1.17 6.58 16.45
N TRP A 6 -1.42 5.61 17.35
CA TRP A 6 -2.36 4.50 17.07
C TRP A 6 -3.80 4.99 16.85
N ARG A 7 -4.26 5.95 17.67
CA ARG A 7 -5.60 6.54 17.51
C ARG A 7 -5.68 7.40 16.25
N GLU A 8 -4.63 8.14 15.93
CA GLU A 8 -4.55 8.99 14.75
C GLU A 8 -4.66 8.18 13.45
N VAL A 9 -3.92 7.06 13.35
CA VAL A 9 -4.07 6.13 12.22
C VAL A 9 -5.47 5.55 12.14
N LYS A 10 -6.05 5.15 13.28
CA LYS A 10 -7.41 4.63 13.32
C LYS A 10 -8.40 5.64 12.74
N GLU A 11 -8.36 6.89 13.21
CA GLU A 11 -9.28 7.94 12.74
C GLU A 11 -9.05 8.30 11.27
N ALA A 12 -7.79 8.31 10.81
CA ALA A 12 -7.49 8.48 9.39
C ALA A 12 -8.11 7.37 8.54
N LEU A 13 -7.92 6.09 8.94
CA LEU A 13 -8.50 4.95 8.23
C LEU A 13 -10.03 4.96 8.26
N ARG A 14 -10.65 5.29 9.40
CA ARG A 14 -12.11 5.44 9.51
C ARG A 14 -12.66 6.49 8.56
N THR A 15 -11.91 7.56 8.34
CA THR A 15 -12.31 8.66 7.46
C THR A 15 -12.18 8.29 5.97
N ILE A 16 -11.09 7.63 5.58
CA ILE A 16 -10.83 7.32 4.16
C ILE A 16 -11.60 6.08 3.68
N THR A 17 -11.88 5.10 4.55
CA THR A 17 -12.45 3.81 4.12
C THR A 17 -13.76 3.97 3.35
N PRO A 18 -14.76 4.76 3.84
CA PRO A 18 -16.01 4.99 3.10
C PRO A 18 -15.80 5.66 1.73
N ILE A 19 -14.76 6.49 1.61
CA ILE A 19 -14.41 7.19 0.37
C ILE A 19 -13.79 6.18 -0.60
N CYS A 20 -12.87 5.34 -0.14
CA CYS A 20 -12.29 4.26 -0.94
C CYS A 20 -13.39 3.33 -1.48
N THR A 21 -14.33 2.94 -0.62
CA THR A 21 -15.39 1.99 -0.98
C THR A 21 -16.43 2.57 -1.93
N ALA A 22 -16.56 3.90 -1.98
CA ALA A 22 -17.38 4.56 -2.99
C ALA A 22 -16.78 4.45 -4.41
N HIS A 23 -15.50 4.12 -4.52
CA HIS A 23 -14.77 4.02 -5.79
C HIS A 23 -14.25 2.60 -6.10
N ASP A 24 -14.18 1.72 -5.10
CA ASP A 24 -13.80 0.32 -5.24
C ASP A 24 -14.68 -0.57 -4.34
N ASP A 25 -15.52 -1.40 -4.95
CA ASP A 25 -16.47 -2.26 -4.23
C ASP A 25 -15.78 -3.27 -3.31
N ASP A 26 -14.51 -3.60 -3.55
CA ASP A 26 -13.77 -4.56 -2.72
C ASP A 26 -13.46 -3.97 -1.33
N GLY A 27 -13.27 -2.65 -1.22
CA GLY A 27 -12.88 -1.96 0.01
C GLY A 27 -11.36 -1.89 0.19
N ILE A 28 -10.90 -1.88 1.44
CA ILE A 28 -9.46 -1.85 1.77
C ILE A 28 -9.02 -3.13 2.47
N ASP A 29 -7.77 -3.52 2.23
CA ASP A 29 -7.10 -4.56 2.99
C ASP A 29 -6.14 -3.91 3.99
N VAL A 30 -6.19 -4.33 5.25
CA VAL A 30 -5.32 -3.82 6.32
C VAL A 30 -4.44 -4.95 6.86
N TYR A 31 -3.14 -4.67 6.88
CA TYR A 31 -2.09 -5.54 7.41
C TYR A 31 -1.34 -4.80 8.51
N PHE A 32 -1.09 -5.49 9.63
CA PHE A 32 -0.26 -4.96 10.71
C PHE A 32 1.10 -5.64 10.67
N LEU A 33 2.16 -4.89 11.00
CA LEU A 33 3.53 -5.41 10.99
C LEU A 33 3.71 -6.60 11.95
N ASN A 34 3.09 -6.51 13.14
CA ASN A 34 3.31 -7.46 14.23
C ASN A 34 2.04 -8.22 14.67
N ALA A 35 0.98 -8.15 13.88
CA ALA A 35 -0.26 -8.89 14.15
C ALA A 35 -0.72 -9.60 12.88
N ARG A 36 -1.13 -10.86 13.04
CA ARG A 36 -1.60 -11.69 11.93
C ARG A 36 -2.99 -12.23 12.23
N ASN A 37 -3.89 -12.08 11.27
CA ASN A 37 -5.19 -12.72 11.28
C ASN A 37 -5.02 -14.21 10.96
N THR A 38 -5.07 -15.06 11.99
CA THR A 38 -4.97 -16.52 11.86
C THR A 38 -6.15 -17.15 11.12
N ALA A 39 -7.28 -16.45 11.03
CA ALA A 39 -8.44 -16.88 10.26
C ALA A 39 -8.34 -16.51 8.76
N SER A 40 -7.33 -15.73 8.35
CA SER A 40 -7.18 -15.34 6.95
C SER A 40 -6.73 -16.51 6.07
N GLN A 41 -7.52 -16.80 5.04
CA GLN A 41 -7.18 -17.79 4.01
C GLN A 41 -6.03 -17.27 3.13
N GLY A 42 -5.00 -18.10 2.90
CA GLY A 42 -3.85 -17.74 2.05
C GLY A 42 -2.59 -17.25 2.77
N GLY A 43 -2.53 -17.33 4.11
CA GLY A 43 -1.27 -17.28 4.87
C GLY A 43 -0.56 -15.93 5.02
N VAL A 44 -1.07 -14.86 4.40
CA VAL A 44 -0.48 -13.50 4.52
C VAL A 44 -0.84 -12.84 5.86
N GLY A 45 -2.00 -13.16 6.46
CA GLY A 45 -2.35 -12.72 7.81
C GLY A 45 -3.08 -11.37 7.89
N GLY A 46 -3.68 -10.88 6.80
CA GLY A 46 -4.37 -9.58 6.78
C GLY A 46 -5.88 -9.65 7.06
N TRP A 47 -6.47 -8.49 7.30
CA TRP A 47 -7.91 -8.27 7.33
C TRP A 47 -8.31 -7.67 5.99
N LYS A 48 -9.16 -8.38 5.25
CA LYS A 48 -9.49 -8.06 3.87
C LYS A 48 -10.90 -7.53 3.73
N ASN A 49 -11.13 -6.78 2.65
CA ASN A 49 -12.44 -6.25 2.28
C ASN A 49 -13.11 -5.43 3.40
N ILE A 50 -12.33 -4.57 4.06
CA ILE A 50 -12.84 -3.64 5.07
C ILE A 50 -13.55 -2.50 4.34
N ARG A 51 -14.83 -2.31 4.65
CA ARG A 51 -15.72 -1.43 3.88
C ARG A 51 -16.36 -0.31 4.69
N SER A 52 -16.22 -0.33 6.01
CA SER A 52 -16.90 0.65 6.87
C SER A 52 -15.99 1.19 7.97
N ALA A 53 -16.33 2.36 8.48
CA ALA A 53 -15.62 2.95 9.61
C ALA A 53 -15.78 2.10 10.89
N GLU A 54 -16.90 1.40 11.02
CA GLU A 54 -17.22 0.50 12.13
C GLU A 54 -16.34 -0.77 12.09
N GLU A 55 -16.08 -1.32 10.91
CA GLU A 55 -15.15 -2.45 10.75
C GLU A 55 -13.70 -2.04 11.08
N VAL A 56 -13.28 -0.83 10.69
CA VAL A 56 -11.96 -0.28 11.09
C VAL A 56 -11.88 -0.13 12.60
N GLU A 57 -12.91 0.42 13.23
CA GLU A 57 -12.97 0.57 14.69
C GLU A 57 -12.85 -0.80 15.39
N THR A 58 -13.61 -1.79 14.91
CA THR A 58 -13.58 -3.16 15.42
C THR A 58 -12.18 -3.77 15.28
N LEU A 59 -11.55 -3.60 14.12
CA LEU A 59 -10.20 -4.08 13.85
C LEU A 59 -9.17 -3.52 14.84
N PHE A 60 -9.16 -2.21 15.02
CA PHE A 60 -8.20 -1.54 15.91
C PHE A 60 -8.43 -1.85 17.39
N ASN A 61 -9.64 -2.28 17.75
CA ASN A 61 -9.94 -2.74 19.09
C ASN A 61 -9.46 -4.18 19.35
N GLN A 62 -9.39 -5.02 18.31
CA GLN A 62 -8.89 -6.40 18.37
C GLN A 62 -7.36 -6.49 18.39
N VAL A 63 -6.67 -5.58 17.70
CA VAL A 63 -5.21 -5.60 17.58
C VAL A 63 -4.57 -4.76 18.69
N ARG A 64 -3.47 -5.27 19.26
CA ARG A 64 -2.64 -4.53 20.20
C ARG A 64 -1.29 -4.24 19.56
N PRO A 65 -0.88 -2.97 19.48
CA PRO A 65 0.44 -2.65 18.94
C PRO A 65 1.56 -3.13 19.86
N GLY A 66 2.67 -3.56 19.25
CA GLY A 66 3.89 -4.00 19.93
C GLY A 66 4.89 -4.55 18.93
N GLY A 67 6.11 -4.85 19.37
CA GLY A 67 7.18 -5.40 18.53
C GLY A 67 8.03 -4.36 17.80
N GLY A 68 8.92 -4.83 16.91
CA GLY A 68 9.75 -3.99 16.06
C GLY A 68 9.02 -3.47 14.83
N THR A 69 9.76 -2.99 13.83
CA THR A 69 9.20 -2.41 12.61
C THR A 69 9.69 -3.18 11.38
N PRO A 70 9.33 -4.48 11.22
CA PRO A 70 9.80 -5.30 10.09
C PRO A 70 9.06 -4.95 8.79
N THR A 71 9.29 -3.73 8.31
CA THR A 71 8.59 -3.11 7.18
C THR A 71 8.85 -3.87 5.88
N GLY A 72 10.11 -4.17 5.57
CA GLY A 72 10.49 -4.88 4.35
C GLY A 72 9.88 -6.28 4.30
N THR A 73 9.90 -6.98 5.43
CA THR A 73 9.29 -8.30 5.59
C THR A 73 7.78 -8.25 5.31
N CYS A 74 7.06 -7.28 5.89
CA CYS A 74 5.63 -7.12 5.68
C CYS A 74 5.30 -6.81 4.20
N ILE A 75 6.02 -5.85 3.60
CA ILE A 75 5.86 -5.51 2.17
C ILE A 75 6.05 -6.76 1.31
N ASN A 76 7.11 -7.54 1.54
CA ASN A 76 7.40 -8.75 0.77
C ASN A 76 6.31 -9.81 0.94
N GLN A 77 5.79 -10.00 2.15
CA GLN A 77 4.72 -10.98 2.42
C GLN A 77 3.45 -10.67 1.63
N ILE A 78 3.10 -9.39 1.47
CA ILE A 78 1.91 -8.95 0.74
C ILE A 78 2.17 -8.94 -0.78
N MET A 79 3.33 -8.41 -1.21
CA MET A 79 3.62 -8.20 -2.63
C MET A 79 4.05 -9.47 -3.36
N LYS A 80 4.73 -10.41 -2.69
CA LYS A 80 5.20 -11.65 -3.33
C LYS A 80 4.07 -12.48 -3.97
N PRO A 81 2.95 -12.79 -3.27
CA PRO A 81 1.85 -13.53 -3.89
C PRO A 81 1.16 -12.73 -5.00
N TYR A 82 1.04 -11.41 -4.83
CA TYR A 82 0.49 -10.52 -5.87
C TYR A 82 1.32 -10.54 -7.15
N LEU A 83 2.63 -10.35 -7.05
CA LEU A 83 3.55 -10.40 -8.19
C LEU A 83 3.53 -11.77 -8.88
N HIS A 84 3.43 -12.85 -8.10
CA HIS A 84 3.33 -14.19 -8.67
C HIS A 84 2.03 -14.37 -9.49
N ALA A 85 0.90 -13.93 -8.95
CA ALA A 85 -0.37 -13.95 -9.67
C ALA A 85 -0.33 -13.07 -10.93
N TYR A 86 0.33 -11.91 -10.85
CA TYR A 86 0.55 -11.01 -11.98
C TYR A 86 1.38 -11.64 -13.09
N GLU A 87 2.54 -12.21 -12.74
CA GLU A 87 3.43 -12.90 -13.69
C GLU A 87 2.74 -14.10 -14.36
N GLN A 88 1.98 -14.89 -13.59
CA GLN A 88 1.16 -15.99 -14.14
C GLN A 88 0.09 -15.48 -15.12
N ALA A 89 -0.61 -14.40 -14.76
CA ALA A 89 -1.66 -13.84 -15.59
C ALA A 89 -1.11 -13.31 -16.92
N ILE A 90 0.07 -12.67 -16.91
CA ILE A 90 0.76 -12.26 -18.14
C ILE A 90 1.15 -13.48 -18.96
N THR A 91 1.74 -14.49 -18.34
CA THR A 91 2.19 -15.71 -19.03
C THR A 91 1.01 -16.41 -19.73
N ALA A 92 -0.17 -16.40 -19.12
CA ALA A 92 -1.37 -16.99 -19.66
C ALA A 92 -2.01 -16.17 -20.80
N LYS A 93 -1.97 -14.84 -20.72
CA LYS A 93 -2.68 -13.96 -21.68
C LYS A 93 -1.80 -13.33 -22.76
N GLY A 94 -0.49 -13.25 -22.53
CA GLY A 94 0.47 -12.59 -23.43
C GLY A 94 0.42 -11.06 -23.43
N ASP A 95 -0.44 -10.44 -22.62
CA ASP A 95 -0.63 -8.98 -22.57
C ASP A 95 -0.48 -8.44 -21.13
N PRO A 96 0.64 -7.72 -20.84
CA PRO A 96 0.85 -7.03 -19.57
C PRO A 96 -0.21 -5.98 -19.22
N ASP A 97 -0.76 -5.29 -20.22
CA ASP A 97 -1.75 -4.23 -20.01
C ASP A 97 -3.14 -4.80 -19.68
N ASN A 98 -3.41 -6.05 -20.06
CA ASN A 98 -4.69 -6.73 -19.83
C ASN A 98 -4.55 -8.07 -19.07
N SER A 99 -3.57 -8.14 -18.15
CA SER A 99 -3.38 -9.30 -17.27
C SER A 99 -4.66 -9.67 -16.50
N GLY A 100 -5.56 -8.70 -16.25
CA GLY A 100 -6.77 -8.88 -15.45
C GLY A 100 -6.50 -8.86 -13.94
N VAL A 101 -5.25 -8.65 -13.53
CA VAL A 101 -4.87 -8.43 -12.15
C VAL A 101 -5.00 -6.94 -11.84
N LYS A 102 -5.82 -6.61 -10.83
CA LYS A 102 -6.08 -5.23 -10.43
C LYS A 102 -4.78 -4.57 -9.94
N PRO A 103 -4.46 -3.34 -10.38
CA PRO A 103 -3.37 -2.56 -9.80
C PRO A 103 -3.53 -2.37 -8.28
N VAL A 104 -2.42 -2.26 -7.56
CA VAL A 104 -2.40 -2.13 -6.09
C VAL A 104 -1.76 -0.81 -5.68
N ASN A 105 -2.39 -0.11 -4.72
CA ASN A 105 -1.79 1.02 -4.02
C ASN A 105 -1.59 0.66 -2.54
N MET A 106 -0.34 0.45 -2.14
CA MET A 106 0.06 0.12 -0.78
C MET A 106 0.43 1.39 -0.03
N ILE A 107 -0.26 1.64 1.07
CA ILE A 107 0.03 2.75 1.98
C ILE A 107 0.64 2.17 3.25
N VAL A 108 1.90 2.48 3.50
CA VAL A 108 2.66 2.07 4.67
C VAL A 108 2.64 3.20 5.68
N ILE A 109 2.07 2.94 6.86
CA ILE A 109 1.96 3.92 7.94
C ILE A 109 2.81 3.44 9.11
N THR A 110 3.81 4.23 9.50
CA THR A 110 4.73 3.89 10.61
C THR A 110 5.04 5.11 11.45
N ASP A 111 5.41 4.93 12.72
CA ASP A 111 5.91 5.99 13.59
C ASP A 111 7.38 5.81 13.96
N GLY A 112 8.03 4.76 13.46
CA GLY A 112 9.40 4.38 13.83
C GLY A 112 10.22 3.86 12.64
N ILE A 113 11.52 3.70 12.90
CA ILE A 113 12.53 3.25 11.92
C ILE A 113 12.32 1.77 11.58
N PRO A 114 12.39 1.36 10.30
CA PRO A 114 12.42 -0.04 9.89
C PRO A 114 13.51 -0.83 10.63
N THR A 115 13.19 -2.02 11.12
CA THR A 115 14.16 -2.93 11.77
C THR A 115 14.81 -3.89 10.78
N ASP A 116 14.41 -3.82 9.51
CA ASP A 116 14.93 -4.58 8.38
C ASP A 116 15.19 -3.63 7.19
N ASP A 117 15.49 -4.19 6.02
CA ASP A 117 15.81 -3.43 4.80
C ASP A 117 14.60 -3.41 3.84
N PRO A 118 13.70 -2.41 3.94
CA PRO A 118 12.60 -2.25 2.99
C PRO A 118 13.08 -1.82 1.60
N GLU A 119 14.21 -1.13 1.47
CA GLU A 119 14.73 -0.64 0.19
C GLU A 119 15.02 -1.82 -0.74
N SER A 120 15.81 -2.79 -0.28
CA SER A 120 16.15 -3.98 -1.07
C SER A 120 14.91 -4.75 -1.53
N VAL A 121 13.86 -4.79 -0.71
CA VAL A 121 12.60 -5.44 -1.05
C VAL A 121 11.86 -4.66 -2.14
N ILE A 122 11.77 -3.34 -2.02
CA ILE A 122 11.09 -2.48 -3.00
C ILE A 122 11.84 -2.50 -4.34
N VAL A 123 13.16 -2.42 -4.32
CA VAL A 123 14.00 -2.54 -5.53
C VAL A 123 13.81 -3.91 -6.19
N SER A 124 13.69 -4.99 -5.40
CA SER A 124 13.38 -6.33 -5.93
C SER A 124 12.01 -6.39 -6.60
N ILE A 125 10.99 -5.76 -6.01
CA ILE A 125 9.64 -5.65 -6.57
C ILE A 125 9.66 -4.87 -7.90
N ALA A 126 10.32 -3.71 -7.92
CA ALA A 126 10.46 -2.88 -9.12
C ALA A 126 11.12 -3.66 -10.27
N LYS A 127 12.26 -4.31 -10.00
CA LYS A 127 12.96 -5.15 -10.99
C LYS A 127 12.09 -6.26 -11.56
N ARG A 128 11.22 -6.87 -10.74
CA ARG A 128 10.28 -7.90 -11.21
C ARG A 128 9.19 -7.32 -12.11
N LEU A 129 8.64 -6.17 -11.75
CA LEU A 129 7.64 -5.45 -12.55
C LEU A 129 8.24 -5.00 -13.89
N ASP A 130 9.45 -4.45 -13.89
CA ASP A 130 10.16 -4.05 -15.12
C ASP A 130 10.41 -5.26 -16.03
N LYS A 131 10.87 -6.37 -15.47
CA LYS A 131 11.09 -7.62 -16.22
C LYS A 131 9.78 -8.17 -16.82
N ALA A 132 8.67 -7.98 -16.11
CA ALA A 132 7.34 -8.37 -16.58
C ALA A 132 6.72 -7.35 -17.57
N ASN A 133 7.46 -6.29 -17.91
CA ASN A 133 6.99 -5.14 -18.69
C ASN A 133 5.66 -4.60 -18.15
N ALA A 134 5.57 -4.50 -16.82
CA ALA A 134 4.35 -4.11 -16.15
C ALA A 134 4.03 -2.65 -16.43
N PRO A 135 2.74 -2.29 -16.48
CA PRO A 135 2.35 -0.90 -16.60
C PRO A 135 2.91 -0.05 -15.45
N PRO A 136 3.31 1.21 -15.69
CA PRO A 136 3.94 2.08 -14.67
C PRO A 136 3.14 2.28 -13.38
N CYS A 137 1.82 2.03 -13.40
CA CYS A 137 0.94 2.19 -12.23
C CYS A 137 0.39 0.86 -11.71
N GLN A 138 1.02 -0.28 -12.04
CA GLN A 138 0.57 -1.60 -11.57
C GLN A 138 0.73 -1.77 -10.05
N VAL A 139 1.77 -1.15 -9.48
CA VAL A 139 2.01 -1.11 -8.03
C VAL A 139 2.46 0.29 -7.64
N GLY A 140 1.78 0.89 -6.67
CA GLY A 140 2.24 2.08 -5.94
C GLY A 140 2.53 1.72 -4.49
N ILE A 141 3.62 2.23 -3.93
CA ILE A 141 3.96 2.11 -2.51
C ILE A 141 4.22 3.51 -1.98
N GLN A 142 3.59 3.88 -0.87
CA GLN A 142 3.68 5.22 -0.28
C GLN A 142 3.86 5.12 1.22
N PHE A 143 4.78 5.91 1.76
CA PHE A 143 5.11 5.92 3.18
C PHE A 143 4.55 7.17 3.85
N PHE A 144 3.91 6.98 5.01
CA PHE A 144 3.44 8.04 5.88
C PHE A 144 3.96 7.84 7.29
N GLN A 145 4.46 8.93 7.88
CA GLN A 145 4.91 8.94 9.26
C GLN A 145 3.84 9.50 10.20
N VAL A 146 3.66 8.85 11.36
CA VAL A 146 2.69 9.22 12.41
C VAL A 146 3.40 9.49 13.72
N SER A 147 4.38 10.37 13.70
CA SER A 147 5.05 10.92 14.89
C SER A 147 6.00 12.02 14.44
N ASN A 148 6.45 12.84 15.38
CA ASN A 148 7.54 13.79 15.13
C ASN A 148 8.92 13.18 15.46
N GLU A 149 9.06 11.85 15.35
CA GLU A 149 10.31 11.17 15.59
C GLU A 149 11.29 11.48 14.44
N ARG A 150 12.36 12.23 14.74
CA ARG A 150 13.34 12.66 13.74
C ARG A 150 14.00 11.49 13.00
N GLY A 151 14.36 10.43 13.73
CA GLY A 151 15.04 9.27 13.13
C GLY A 151 14.18 8.54 12.10
N ALA A 152 12.87 8.42 12.33
CA ALA A 152 11.95 7.86 11.35
C ALA A 152 11.77 8.78 10.12
N ALA A 153 11.81 10.10 10.31
CA ALA A 153 11.72 11.05 9.20
C ALA A 153 12.98 11.00 8.31
N GLU A 154 14.15 10.89 8.93
CA GLU A 154 15.43 10.73 8.23
C GLU A 154 15.49 9.42 7.46
N ALA A 155 15.08 8.30 8.06
CA ALA A 155 15.08 7.00 7.39
C ALA A 155 14.11 6.95 6.20
N LEU A 156 12.95 7.62 6.30
CA LEU A 156 12.02 7.74 5.17
C LEU A 156 12.56 8.64 4.05
N GLN A 157 13.29 9.70 4.40
CA GLN A 157 13.95 10.54 3.40
C GLN A 157 15.05 9.78 2.66
N GLU A 158 15.87 9.02 3.39
CA GLU A 158 16.92 8.18 2.79
C GLU A 158 16.32 7.14 1.84
N LEU A 159 15.22 6.51 2.24
CA LEU A 159 14.47 5.58 1.39
C LEU A 159 13.88 6.28 0.15
N ASP A 160 13.38 7.50 0.26
CA ASP A 160 12.84 8.26 -0.88
C ASP A 160 13.97 8.63 -1.87
N ASP A 161 15.08 9.16 -1.36
CA ASP A 161 16.24 9.56 -2.17
C ASP A 161 16.87 8.36 -2.90
N SER A 162 16.96 7.20 -2.22
CA SER A 162 17.46 5.98 -2.83
C SER A 162 16.49 5.45 -3.90
N LEU A 163 15.18 5.45 -3.66
CA LEU A 163 14.18 4.98 -4.62
C LEU A 163 13.98 5.91 -5.83
N VAL A 164 14.15 7.23 -5.67
CA VAL A 164 14.17 8.20 -6.79
C VAL A 164 15.31 7.86 -7.76
N THR A 165 16.45 7.39 -7.24
CA THR A 165 17.58 6.93 -8.07
C THR A 165 17.18 5.72 -8.94
N TRP A 166 16.21 4.90 -8.50
CA TRP A 166 15.70 3.73 -9.22
C TRP A 166 14.47 4.01 -10.12
N SER A 167 14.14 5.27 -10.42
CA SER A 167 12.96 5.66 -11.22
C SER A 167 11.61 5.21 -10.63
N PHE A 168 11.54 5.02 -9.31
CA PHE A 168 10.27 4.80 -8.61
C PHE A 168 9.60 6.14 -8.30
N ARG A 169 8.40 6.41 -8.85
CA ARG A 169 7.61 7.62 -8.50
C ARG A 169 6.80 7.38 -7.22
N GLY A 170 7.48 7.33 -6.08
CA GLY A 170 6.86 7.48 -4.75
C GLY A 170 6.54 8.96 -4.47
N SER A 171 5.58 9.24 -3.60
CA SER A 171 5.44 10.57 -2.97
C SER A 171 5.35 10.37 -1.46
N THR A 172 6.31 10.93 -0.73
CA THR A 172 6.40 10.82 0.72
C THR A 172 5.85 12.11 1.35
N GLU A 173 4.54 12.14 1.67
CA GLU A 173 3.98 13.25 2.45
C GLU A 173 4.35 13.08 3.93
N ARG A 174 5.10 14.04 4.49
CA ARG A 174 5.74 13.97 5.82
C ARG A 174 4.80 13.98 7.03
N ILE A 175 3.50 14.23 6.87
CA ILE A 175 2.54 14.32 7.97
C ILE A 175 1.29 13.55 7.58
N LEU A 176 0.97 12.50 8.34
CA LEU A 176 -0.30 11.78 8.17
C LEU A 176 -1.46 12.69 8.58
N THR A 177 -2.05 13.36 7.61
CA THR A 177 -3.39 13.94 7.76
C THR A 177 -4.37 13.07 6.98
N ALA A 178 -5.62 12.95 7.46
CA ALA A 178 -6.67 12.28 6.69
C ALA A 178 -6.78 12.86 5.27
N ASN A 179 -6.54 14.17 5.11
CA ASN A 179 -6.48 14.85 3.82
C ASN A 179 -5.28 14.43 2.96
N GLY A 180 -4.10 14.20 3.55
CA GLY A 180 -2.92 13.72 2.83
C GLY A 180 -3.12 12.29 2.31
N VAL A 181 -3.62 11.40 3.17
CA VAL A 181 -3.97 10.02 2.77
C VAL A 181 -5.08 10.03 1.71
N LEU A 182 -6.12 10.86 1.89
CA LEU A 182 -7.20 11.02 0.91
C LEU A 182 -6.69 11.55 -0.43
N LYS A 183 -5.85 12.59 -0.43
CA LYS A 183 -5.26 13.15 -1.65
C LYS A 183 -4.45 12.10 -2.40
N VAL A 184 -3.71 11.27 -1.67
CA VAL A 184 -2.95 10.15 -2.23
C VAL A 184 -3.88 9.11 -2.86
N VAL A 185 -4.92 8.69 -2.14
CA VAL A 185 -5.91 7.73 -2.65
C VAL A 185 -6.61 8.30 -3.89
N LEU A 186 -7.09 9.55 -3.82
CA LEU A 186 -7.74 10.22 -4.94
C LEU A 186 -6.79 10.42 -6.12
N SER A 187 -5.52 10.77 -5.89
CA SER A 187 -4.54 10.90 -6.97
C SER A 187 -4.30 9.56 -7.68
N ALA A 188 -4.26 8.45 -6.93
CA ALA A 188 -4.17 7.13 -7.51
C ALA A 188 -5.44 6.76 -8.31
N VAL A 189 -6.62 7.09 -7.79
CA VAL A 189 -7.91 6.88 -8.48
C VAL A 189 -8.02 7.73 -9.75
N VAL A 190 -7.65 9.02 -9.69
CA VAL A 190 -7.66 9.93 -10.85
C VAL A 190 -6.72 9.41 -11.94
N ARG A 191 -5.48 9.03 -11.58
CA ARG A 191 -4.55 8.40 -12.55
C ARG A 191 -5.12 7.13 -13.19
N ARG A 192 -5.87 6.32 -12.42
CA ARG A 192 -6.56 5.12 -12.92
C ARG A 192 -7.70 5.47 -13.88
N LEU A 193 -8.49 6.50 -13.57
CA LEU A 193 -9.59 6.97 -14.42
C LEU A 193 -9.06 7.59 -15.72
N ASP A 194 -8.03 8.43 -15.64
CA ASP A 194 -7.38 9.03 -16.80
C ASP A 194 -6.81 7.96 -17.73
N ARG A 195 -6.23 6.88 -17.17
CA ARG A 195 -5.78 5.75 -17.97
C ARG A 195 -6.93 5.00 -18.64
N ARG A 196 -8.04 4.73 -17.93
CA ARG A 196 -9.22 4.08 -18.53
C ARG A 196 -9.76 4.87 -19.72
N ARG A 197 -9.84 6.19 -19.59
CA ARG A 197 -10.22 7.11 -20.68
C ARG A 197 -9.24 7.03 -21.85
N ASN A 198 -7.94 7.02 -21.57
CA ASN A 198 -6.92 6.94 -22.62
C ASN A 198 -6.81 5.55 -23.28
N SER A 199 -7.19 4.47 -22.58
CA SER A 199 -7.17 3.09 -23.10
C SER A 199 -8.42 2.69 -23.87
N GLY A 200 -9.46 3.53 -23.92
CA GLY A 200 -10.68 3.22 -24.68
C GLY A 200 -11.79 4.25 -24.54
N GLU A 201 -11.76 5.27 -25.40
CA GLU A 201 -12.96 5.87 -26.02
C GLU A 201 -12.59 6.67 -27.29
N TYR A 202 -12.11 5.95 -28.30
CA TYR A 202 -12.38 6.27 -29.71
C TYR A 202 -13.10 5.06 -30.32
N SER A 203 -14.31 4.80 -29.84
CA SER A 203 -15.31 3.98 -30.53
C SER A 203 -16.69 4.26 -29.96
N ARG A 204 -17.24 5.43 -30.28
CA ARG A 204 -18.40 5.60 -31.17
C ARG A 204 -18.71 7.07 -31.34
#